data_AF-A0A7G9YQI2-F1
#
_entry.id   AF-A0A7G9YQI2-F1
#
_cell.length_a   1.000
_cell.length_b   1.000
_cell.length_c   1.000
_cell.angle_alpha   90.00
_cell.angle_beta   90.00
_cell.angle_gamma   90.00
#
_symmetry.space_group_name_H-M   'P 1'
#
loop_
_entity.id
_entity.type
_entity.pdbx_description
1 polymer ?
#
loop_
_entity_poly.entity_id
_entity_poly.type
_entity_poly.pdbx_seq_one_letter_code
_entity_poly.pdbx_strand_id
1 'polypeptide(L)'
;MESSITVPTTFDPRFERSAELIAYLTKGIAYRDNGDIRVAGKSELNKIIAEKYEQKDFIGANEILEATRNISTEWTPFKLAERVSKSVRLSMSAYLKVIKYASQNKLSLSDSIRKILSAPMKKQLDIITGSSAVVNERIEPLYRLLDSWSTAKQQKKVMTMRSGRETDLEEYRDYSSHGLDCNRCFGDRIYDLLKKPVEYQFYMECEGTIPKEMIDRYVPYLSVDDVPVVNHISFNDEKGETTLGISATVIFGFEFEDYETFETEIIADFGAEAMEKFYNERGIGKGGAYGGLGAHFTFGYDFSGIISVDAANKVYFENIDINEHNRAILEAWIFKKITGKDYEDPNIHVDQVKDAIEQGDYDMAAKINEVLAMDQTYMEISSWFYDILFDSTKSKVVTFIIPPVLLGLLELAKGGRRVSDLVDEYLEVA
;
A
#
# COMPACT_ATOMS: atom_id res chain seq x y z
N MET A 1 23.04 -35.57 30.71
CA MET A 1 23.94 -35.62 29.55
C MET A 1 23.69 -34.36 28.76
N GLU A 2 24.57 -33.36 28.88
CA GLU A 2 24.54 -32.16 28.04
C GLU A 2 24.97 -32.58 26.64
N SER A 3 24.05 -32.51 25.66
CA SER A 3 24.45 -32.62 24.26
C SER A 3 25.20 -31.34 23.91
N SER A 4 26.52 -31.42 23.71
CA SER A 4 27.29 -30.28 23.24
C SER A 4 26.83 -29.92 21.83
N ILE A 5 26.06 -28.84 21.68
CA ILE A 5 25.62 -28.35 20.38
C ILE A 5 26.87 -27.90 19.61
N THR A 6 27.17 -28.59 18.51
CA THR A 6 28.28 -28.26 17.64
C THR A 6 27.81 -27.24 16.61
N VAL A 7 28.44 -26.07 16.57
CA VAL A 7 28.12 -25.05 15.57
C VAL A 7 28.60 -25.54 14.19
N PRO A 8 27.75 -25.48 13.14
CA PRO A 8 28.16 -25.88 11.80
C PRO A 8 29.30 -24.99 11.31
N THR A 9 30.34 -25.61 10.73
CA THR A 9 31.52 -24.92 10.18
C THR A 9 31.63 -25.07 8.67
N THR A 10 30.71 -25.81 8.03
CA THR A 10 30.62 -25.99 6.57
C THR A 10 29.19 -25.75 6.12
N PHE A 11 29.02 -24.97 5.06
CA PHE A 11 27.74 -24.49 4.55
C PHE A 11 27.71 -24.57 3.03
N ASP A 12 26.57 -24.98 2.48
CA ASP A 12 26.28 -24.80 1.05
C ASP A 12 26.28 -23.28 0.72
N PRO A 13 26.76 -22.86 -0.46
CA PRO A 13 26.81 -21.45 -0.88
C PRO A 13 25.50 -20.68 -0.72
N ARG A 14 24.36 -21.34 -0.81
CA ARG A 14 23.04 -20.73 -0.62
C ARG A 14 22.81 -20.22 0.81
N PHE A 15 23.63 -20.65 1.77
CA PHE A 15 23.58 -20.23 3.18
C PHE A 15 24.77 -19.34 3.58
N GLU A 16 25.36 -18.60 2.63
CA GLU A 16 26.47 -17.66 2.87
C GLU A 16 26.21 -16.69 4.03
N ARG A 17 25.00 -16.13 4.11
CA ARG A 17 24.63 -15.22 5.20
C ARG A 17 24.60 -15.90 6.58
N SER A 18 24.22 -17.17 6.62
CA SER A 18 24.27 -17.97 7.84
C SER A 18 25.72 -18.24 8.24
N ALA A 19 26.60 -18.55 7.29
CA ALA A 19 28.03 -18.70 7.54
C ALA A 19 28.68 -17.39 8.02
N GLU A 20 28.31 -16.24 7.44
CA GLU A 20 28.76 -14.92 7.90
C GLU A 20 28.35 -14.62 9.35
N LEU A 21 27.12 -14.99 9.74
CA LEU A 21 26.66 -14.88 11.13
C LEU A 21 27.48 -15.78 12.05
N ILE A 22 27.69 -17.04 11.69
CA ILE A 22 28.45 -17.98 12.51
C ILE A 22 29.91 -17.51 12.65
N ALA A 23 30.52 -17.00 11.59
CA ALA A 23 31.83 -16.37 11.64
C ALA A 23 31.84 -15.16 12.60
N TYR A 24 30.80 -14.30 12.54
CA TYR A 24 30.64 -13.19 13.47
C TYR A 24 30.55 -13.65 14.94
N LEU A 25 29.73 -14.65 15.23
CA LEU A 25 29.47 -15.17 16.57
C LEU A 25 30.69 -15.86 17.18
N THR A 26 31.51 -16.51 16.37
CA THR A 26 32.70 -17.29 16.80
C THR A 26 34.02 -16.53 16.72
N LYS A 27 34.02 -15.24 16.31
CA LYS A 27 35.23 -14.49 15.91
C LYS A 27 36.05 -15.22 14.83
N GLY A 28 35.38 -16.03 14.01
CA GLY A 28 35.94 -16.74 12.87
C GLY A 28 35.86 -15.94 11.58
N ILE A 29 36.24 -16.59 10.48
CA ILE A 29 36.23 -16.06 9.12
C ILE A 29 35.47 -17.03 8.24
N ALA A 30 34.47 -16.52 7.52
CA ALA A 30 33.81 -17.26 6.47
C ALA A 30 34.65 -17.15 5.19
N TYR A 31 34.94 -18.28 4.54
CA TYR A 31 35.72 -18.36 3.31
C TYR A 31 35.17 -19.46 2.40
N ARG A 32 35.44 -19.37 1.10
CA ARG A 32 35.09 -20.45 0.16
C ARG A 32 36.23 -21.45 0.04
N ASP A 33 35.89 -22.72 0.00
CA ASP A 33 36.84 -23.82 -0.25
C ASP A 33 36.11 -24.94 -0.99
N ASN A 34 36.57 -25.26 -2.19
CA ASN A 34 35.99 -26.30 -3.05
C ASN A 34 34.47 -26.17 -3.30
N GLY A 35 33.98 -24.93 -3.41
CA GLY A 35 32.58 -24.66 -3.69
C GLY A 35 31.68 -24.59 -2.46
N ASP A 36 32.15 -24.98 -1.29
CA ASP A 36 31.43 -24.77 -0.01
C ASP A 36 31.93 -23.51 0.70
N ILE A 37 31.12 -23.01 1.64
CA ILE A 37 31.51 -21.94 2.55
C ILE A 37 31.90 -22.55 3.90
N ARG A 38 33.10 -22.26 4.36
CA ARG A 38 33.65 -22.76 5.61
C ARG A 38 33.87 -21.62 6.60
N VAL A 39 33.80 -21.93 7.89
CA VAL A 39 34.09 -20.99 8.98
C VAL A 39 35.21 -21.55 9.84
N ALA A 40 36.30 -20.80 9.99
CA ALA A 40 37.44 -21.20 10.81
C ALA A 40 38.00 -20.02 11.63
N GLY A 41 38.69 -20.33 12.72
CA GLY A 41 39.40 -19.34 13.53
C GLY A 41 40.70 -18.87 12.86
N LYS A 42 41.22 -17.71 13.26
CA LYS A 42 42.44 -17.11 12.66
C LYS A 42 43.67 -18.04 12.70
N SER A 43 43.89 -18.74 13.82
CA SER A 43 45.00 -19.68 13.96
C SER A 43 44.87 -20.90 13.05
N GLU A 44 43.64 -21.41 12.92
CA GLU A 44 43.30 -22.54 12.05
C GLU A 44 43.45 -22.17 10.58
N LEU A 45 43.00 -20.98 10.17
CA LEU A 45 43.16 -20.49 8.79
C LEU A 45 44.62 -20.39 8.37
N ASN A 46 45.49 -19.89 9.24
CA ASN A 46 46.93 -19.83 8.94
C ASN A 46 47.50 -21.23 8.66
N LYS A 47 47.02 -22.25 9.37
CA LYS A 47 47.40 -23.65 9.13
C LYS A 47 46.87 -24.14 7.78
N ILE A 48 45.59 -23.89 7.49
CA ILE A 48 44.94 -24.28 6.22
C ILE A 48 45.63 -23.61 5.02
N ILE A 49 45.97 -22.33 5.13
CA ILE A 49 46.68 -21.59 4.08
C ILE A 49 48.07 -22.22 3.84
N ALA A 50 48.80 -22.55 4.91
CA ALA A 50 50.10 -23.21 4.79
C ALA A 50 49.99 -24.58 4.10
N GLU A 51 49.02 -25.40 4.51
CA GLU A 51 48.75 -26.71 3.90
C GLU A 51 48.37 -26.60 2.41
N LYS A 52 47.57 -25.59 2.03
CA LYS A 52 47.20 -25.32 0.64
C LYS A 52 48.41 -24.93 -0.22
N TYR A 53 49.32 -24.11 0.33
CA TYR A 53 50.58 -23.79 -0.35
C TYR A 53 51.49 -25.01 -0.51
N GLU A 54 51.58 -25.88 0.50
CA GLU A 54 52.31 -27.16 0.40
C GLU A 54 51.71 -28.09 -0.68
N GLN A 55 50.39 -28.09 -0.81
CA GLN A 55 49.65 -28.84 -1.84
C GLN A 55 49.70 -28.19 -3.24
N LYS A 56 50.35 -27.02 -3.40
CA LYS A 56 50.39 -26.21 -4.62
C LYS A 56 49.02 -25.70 -5.09
N ASP A 57 48.03 -25.63 -4.19
CA ASP A 57 46.74 -24.97 -4.41
C ASP A 57 46.85 -23.46 -4.11
N PHE A 58 47.54 -22.74 -5.00
CA PHE A 58 47.78 -21.30 -4.84
C PHE A 58 46.51 -20.46 -4.99
N ILE A 59 45.55 -20.92 -5.78
CA ILE A 59 44.27 -20.23 -6.01
C ILE A 59 43.44 -20.29 -4.73
N GLY A 60 43.23 -21.48 -4.17
CA GLY A 60 42.51 -21.64 -2.90
C GLY A 60 43.19 -20.90 -1.75
N ALA A 61 44.54 -20.94 -1.67
CA ALA A 61 45.26 -20.18 -0.64
C ALA A 61 45.04 -18.66 -0.75
N ASN A 62 45.01 -18.10 -1.97
CA ASN A 62 44.79 -16.67 -2.20
C ASN A 62 43.35 -16.24 -1.91
N GLU A 63 42.35 -17.07 -2.25
CA GLU A 63 40.93 -16.80 -1.91
C GLU A 63 40.73 -16.70 -0.39
N ILE A 64 41.34 -17.61 0.38
CA ILE A 64 41.29 -17.60 1.85
C ILE A 64 42.01 -16.37 2.42
N LEU A 65 43.16 -16.01 1.85
CA LEU A 65 43.90 -14.81 2.23
C LEU A 65 43.10 -13.51 1.97
N GLU A 66 42.39 -13.43 0.86
CA GLU A 66 41.54 -12.28 0.53
C GLU A 66 40.38 -12.15 1.52
N ALA A 67 39.69 -13.26 1.82
CA ALA A 67 38.65 -13.30 2.86
C ALA A 67 39.19 -12.83 4.22
N THR A 68 40.42 -13.21 4.56
CA THR A 68 41.09 -12.81 5.82
C THR A 68 41.44 -11.32 5.85
N ARG A 69 41.86 -10.74 4.72
CA ARG A 69 42.21 -9.31 4.59
C ARG A 69 40.98 -8.41 4.72
N ASN A 70 39.85 -8.82 4.16
CA ASN A 70 38.58 -8.07 4.23
C ASN A 70 38.00 -7.97 5.66
N ILE A 71 38.49 -8.77 6.61
CA ILE A 71 38.00 -8.82 8.01
C ILE A 71 38.84 -7.96 8.96
N SER A 72 40.06 -7.60 8.57
CA SER A 72 41.01 -6.85 9.40
C SER A 72 40.51 -5.46 9.83
N THR A 73 39.46 -4.92 9.21
CA THR A 73 39.15 -3.49 9.29
C THR A 73 37.84 -3.09 9.93
N GLU A 74 36.77 -3.90 10.02
CA GLU A 74 35.48 -3.31 10.46
C GLU A 74 34.55 -4.24 11.26
N TRP A 75 34.76 -4.25 12.58
CA TRP A 75 33.63 -4.19 13.51
C TRP A 75 33.13 -2.74 13.54
N THR A 76 32.36 -2.34 12.53
CA THR A 76 31.72 -1.02 12.53
C THR A 76 30.28 -1.14 13.04
N PRO A 77 29.76 -0.10 13.74
CA PRO A 77 28.32 0.10 13.97
C PRO A 77 27.45 -0.21 12.73
N PHE A 78 28.05 -0.09 11.54
CA PHE A 78 27.58 -0.53 10.24
C PHE A 78 26.90 -1.91 10.21
N LYS A 79 27.42 -2.97 10.86
CA LYS A 79 26.80 -4.31 10.80
C LYS A 79 25.54 -4.46 11.67
N LEU A 80 25.40 -3.62 12.70
CA LEU A 80 24.24 -3.60 13.61
C LEU A 80 23.21 -2.53 13.22
N ALA A 81 23.56 -1.60 12.35
CA ALA A 81 22.66 -0.56 11.86
C ALA A 81 21.58 -1.13 10.92
N GLU A 82 20.33 -0.68 11.11
CA GLU A 82 19.20 -0.98 10.22
C GLU A 82 19.40 -0.27 8.87
N ARG A 83 19.80 -1.00 7.83
CA ARG A 83 20.06 -0.40 6.51
C ARG A 83 19.82 -1.29 5.29
N VAL A 84 19.48 -2.56 5.48
CA VAL A 84 19.11 -3.44 4.37
C VAL A 84 17.59 -3.45 4.24
N SER A 85 17.07 -3.03 3.09
CA SER A 85 15.64 -3.17 2.79
C SER A 85 15.33 -4.62 2.40
N LYS A 86 14.28 -5.19 3.00
CA LYS A 86 13.74 -6.51 2.65
C LYS A 86 12.24 -6.42 2.44
N SER A 87 11.77 -7.09 1.40
CA SER A 87 10.38 -7.12 1.00
C SER A 87 9.87 -8.55 1.04
N VAL A 88 8.71 -8.77 1.64
CA VAL A 88 8.04 -10.06 1.74
C VAL A 88 6.70 -9.95 1.05
N ARG A 89 6.46 -10.85 0.10
CA ARG A 89 5.16 -10.98 -0.56
C ARG A 89 4.30 -11.94 0.28
N LEU A 90 3.15 -11.47 0.71
CA LEU A 90 2.18 -12.21 1.51
C LEU A 90 0.97 -12.59 0.66
N SER A 91 0.35 -13.74 0.97
CA SER A 91 -1.00 -14.05 0.50
C SER A 91 -1.99 -13.03 1.06
N MET A 92 -3.19 -12.93 0.47
CA MET A 92 -4.18 -11.98 1.00
C MET A 92 -4.63 -12.37 2.42
N SER A 93 -4.77 -13.66 2.71
CA SER A 93 -5.07 -14.18 4.06
C SER A 93 -4.01 -13.73 5.08
N ALA A 94 -2.73 -13.99 4.77
CA ALA A 94 -1.59 -13.58 5.59
C ALA A 94 -1.55 -12.06 5.79
N TYR A 95 -1.77 -11.32 4.71
CA TYR A 95 -1.74 -9.87 4.73
C TYR A 95 -2.85 -9.28 5.61
N LEU A 96 -4.09 -9.76 5.49
CA LEU A 96 -5.19 -9.33 6.36
C LEU A 96 -4.93 -9.63 7.84
N LYS A 97 -4.38 -10.82 8.15
CA LYS A 97 -3.96 -11.16 9.52
C LYS A 97 -2.86 -10.21 10.03
N VAL A 98 -1.87 -9.86 9.20
CA VAL A 98 -0.80 -8.91 9.57
C VAL A 98 -1.36 -7.51 9.79
N ILE A 99 -2.30 -7.04 8.95
CA ILE A 99 -2.98 -5.77 9.16
C ILE A 99 -3.74 -5.78 10.50
N LYS A 100 -4.51 -6.83 10.77
CA LYS A 100 -5.24 -6.97 12.03
C LYS A 100 -4.29 -6.91 13.22
N TYR A 101 -3.21 -7.68 13.17
CA TYR A 101 -2.17 -7.69 14.18
C TYR A 101 -1.55 -6.29 14.37
N ALA A 102 -1.23 -5.61 13.28
CA ALA A 102 -0.68 -4.26 13.29
C ALA A 102 -1.62 -3.27 13.97
N SER A 103 -2.91 -3.32 13.66
CA SER A 103 -3.95 -2.48 14.27
C SER A 103 -4.07 -2.72 15.77
N GLN A 104 -4.26 -3.97 16.17
CA GLN A 104 -4.42 -4.35 17.58
C GLN A 104 -3.20 -3.97 18.43
N ASN A 105 -2.00 -4.04 17.85
CA ASN A 105 -0.75 -3.71 18.54
C ASN A 105 -0.28 -2.26 18.32
N LYS A 106 -1.02 -1.43 17.55
CA LYS A 106 -0.64 -0.06 17.17
C LYS A 106 0.75 0.02 16.52
N LEU A 107 1.05 -0.93 15.63
CA LEU A 107 2.32 -1.06 14.92
C LEU A 107 2.17 -0.67 13.44
N SER A 108 3.29 -0.33 12.80
CA SER A 108 3.32 -0.28 11.34
C SER A 108 3.32 -1.72 10.78
N LEU A 109 2.99 -1.90 9.50
CA LEU A 109 3.12 -3.22 8.86
C LEU A 109 4.57 -3.72 8.90
N SER A 110 5.54 -2.82 8.68
CA SER A 110 6.97 -3.13 8.80
C SER A 110 7.34 -3.63 10.20
N ASP A 111 6.88 -2.92 11.25
CA ASP A 111 7.19 -3.30 12.63
C ASP A 111 6.44 -4.57 13.06
N SER A 112 5.26 -4.80 12.50
CA SER A 112 4.52 -6.06 12.68
C SER A 112 5.31 -7.24 12.14
N ILE A 113 5.83 -7.15 10.91
CA ILE A 113 6.69 -8.18 10.32
C ILE A 113 7.95 -8.39 11.16
N ARG A 114 8.62 -7.32 11.60
CA ARG A 114 9.80 -7.42 12.47
C ARG A 114 9.49 -8.12 13.79
N LYS A 115 8.36 -7.80 14.41
CA LYS A 115 7.91 -8.41 15.68
C LYS A 115 7.58 -9.89 15.50
N ILE A 116 6.86 -10.25 14.44
CA ILE A 116 6.54 -11.65 14.11
C ILE A 116 7.83 -12.45 13.86
N LEU A 117 8.77 -11.89 13.08
CA LEU A 117 10.03 -12.56 12.75
C LEU A 117 11.03 -12.59 13.92
N SER A 118 10.85 -11.78 14.97
CA SER A 118 11.77 -11.76 16.11
C SER A 118 11.77 -13.09 16.87
N ALA A 119 10.60 -13.71 17.04
CA ALA A 119 10.44 -14.97 17.75
C ALA A 119 11.22 -16.15 17.12
N PRO A 120 11.07 -16.46 15.81
CA PRO A 120 11.84 -17.54 15.20
C PRO A 120 13.35 -17.24 15.18
N MET A 121 13.75 -15.98 15.00
CA MET A 121 15.17 -15.60 15.03
C MET A 121 15.78 -15.74 16.44
N LYS A 122 15.03 -15.38 17.50
CA LYS A 122 15.45 -15.60 18.89
C LYS A 122 15.64 -17.09 19.18
N LYS A 123 14.68 -17.93 18.77
CA LYS A 123 14.79 -19.39 18.92
C LYS A 123 16.06 -19.96 18.26
N GLN A 124 16.43 -19.47 17.08
CA GLN A 124 17.69 -19.87 16.44
C GLN A 124 18.91 -19.34 17.17
N LEU A 125 18.87 -18.09 17.64
CA LEU A 125 19.95 -17.53 18.44
C LEU A 125 20.18 -18.36 19.71
N ASP A 126 19.12 -18.74 20.43
CA ASP A 126 19.17 -19.60 21.62
C ASP A 126 19.89 -20.93 21.33
N ILE A 127 19.54 -21.59 20.23
CA ILE A 127 20.19 -22.85 19.80
C ILE A 127 21.69 -22.64 19.59
N ILE A 128 22.09 -21.54 18.95
CA ILE A 128 23.50 -21.24 18.66
C ILE A 128 24.26 -20.86 19.94
N THR A 129 23.64 -20.12 20.85
CA THR A 129 24.26 -19.73 22.13
C THR A 129 24.64 -20.90 23.03
N GLY A 130 24.01 -22.06 22.85
CA GLY A 130 24.36 -23.29 23.57
C GLY A 130 25.74 -23.86 23.24
N SER A 131 26.48 -23.27 22.29
CA SER A 131 27.81 -23.71 21.90
C SER A 131 28.94 -22.90 22.56
N SER A 132 29.94 -23.60 23.12
CA SER A 132 31.12 -22.99 23.75
C SER A 132 32.03 -22.22 22.78
N ALA A 133 31.84 -22.38 21.47
CA ALA A 133 32.59 -21.65 20.45
C ALA A 133 32.09 -20.21 20.24
N VAL A 134 30.90 -19.88 20.77
CA VAL A 134 30.27 -18.57 20.57
C VAL A 134 30.72 -17.59 21.64
N VAL A 135 30.96 -16.33 21.24
CA VAL A 135 31.39 -15.27 22.15
C VAL A 135 30.19 -14.49 22.67
N ASN A 136 29.97 -14.51 24.00
CA ASN A 136 28.87 -13.80 24.67
C ASN A 136 28.76 -12.31 24.32
N GLU A 137 29.88 -11.61 24.17
CA GLU A 137 29.92 -10.19 23.75
C GLU A 137 29.28 -9.94 22.37
N ARG A 138 29.17 -10.97 21.52
CA ARG A 138 28.55 -10.91 20.19
C ARG A 138 27.08 -11.30 20.19
N ILE A 139 26.64 -12.00 21.22
CA ILE A 139 25.27 -12.47 21.38
C ILE A 139 24.38 -11.34 21.92
N GLU A 140 24.82 -10.69 23.00
CA GLU A 140 24.02 -9.68 23.72
C GLU A 140 23.48 -8.55 22.81
N PRO A 141 24.26 -7.97 21.88
CA PRO A 141 23.72 -6.97 20.96
C PRO A 141 22.61 -7.49 20.04
N LEU A 142 22.63 -8.78 19.68
CA LEU A 142 21.61 -9.39 18.83
C LEU A 142 20.31 -9.60 19.59
N TYR A 143 20.36 -10.06 20.85
CA TYR A 143 19.16 -10.12 21.69
C TYR A 143 18.53 -8.75 21.87
N ARG A 144 19.33 -7.73 22.20
CA ARG A 144 18.83 -6.35 22.33
C ARG A 144 18.16 -5.84 21.06
N LEU A 145 18.72 -6.14 19.88
CA LEU A 145 18.09 -5.78 18.61
C LEU A 145 16.75 -6.50 18.43
N LEU A 146 16.69 -7.81 18.64
CA LEU A 146 15.46 -8.60 18.51
C LEU A 146 14.41 -8.20 19.56
N ASP A 147 14.81 -7.82 20.76
CA ASP A 147 13.95 -7.25 21.81
C ASP A 147 13.44 -5.86 21.41
N SER A 148 14.27 -5.03 20.79
CA SER A 148 13.86 -3.73 20.26
C SER A 148 12.84 -3.84 19.11
N TRP A 149 12.84 -4.95 18.38
CA TRP A 149 11.82 -5.29 17.38
C TRP A 149 10.55 -5.83 18.02
N SER A 150 10.65 -6.37 19.23
CA SER A 150 9.53 -6.92 19.99
C SER A 150 8.78 -5.84 20.79
N THR A 151 9.45 -4.72 21.09
CA THR A 151 8.89 -3.58 21.81
C THR A 151 8.28 -2.58 20.84
N ALA A 152 7.02 -2.21 21.08
CA ALA A 152 6.31 -1.26 20.23
C ALA A 152 7.01 0.10 20.25
N LYS A 153 7.68 0.47 19.16
CA LYS A 153 8.06 1.86 18.94
C LYS A 153 6.76 2.60 18.66
N GLN A 154 6.37 3.51 19.55
CA GLN A 154 5.27 4.42 19.27
C GLN A 154 5.49 5.04 17.90
N GLN A 155 4.55 4.84 16.98
CA GLN A 155 4.62 5.50 15.68
C GLN A 155 4.68 7.01 15.94
N LYS A 156 5.74 7.68 15.47
CA LYS A 156 5.64 9.11 15.23
C LYS A 156 4.53 9.30 14.18
N LYS A 157 3.56 10.19 14.43
CA LYS A 157 2.54 10.61 13.45
C LYS A 157 3.26 10.85 12.12
N VAL A 158 3.12 9.91 11.17
CA VAL A 158 3.62 10.11 9.81
C VAL A 158 2.58 10.97 9.13
N MET A 159 2.83 12.27 9.07
CA MET A 159 2.17 13.14 8.10
C MET A 159 2.63 12.66 6.72
N THR A 160 1.73 11.98 6.01
CA THR A 160 1.88 11.77 4.58
C THR A 160 1.69 13.11 3.90
N MET A 161 2.80 13.80 3.58
CA MET A 161 2.76 14.85 2.57
C MET A 161 2.51 14.17 1.22
N ARG A 162 1.27 14.23 0.74
CA ARG A 162 1.00 14.12 -0.68
C ARG A 162 1.28 15.50 -1.30
N SER A 163 1.86 15.50 -2.48
CA SER A 163 2.31 16.66 -3.24
C SER A 163 1.45 17.91 -3.07
N GLY A 164 2.05 18.96 -2.50
CA GLY A 164 1.77 20.34 -2.87
C GLY A 164 0.33 20.84 -2.76
N ARG A 165 -0.34 20.63 -1.61
CA ARG A 165 -1.34 21.57 -1.07
C ARG A 165 -1.54 21.26 0.41
N GLU A 166 -1.25 22.25 1.25
CA GLU A 166 -1.73 22.30 2.63
C GLU A 166 -3.25 22.45 2.58
N THR A 167 -3.97 21.35 2.48
CA THR A 167 -5.31 21.28 3.04
C THR A 167 -5.20 20.45 4.30
N ASP A 168 -5.37 21.12 5.43
CA ASP A 168 -5.52 20.58 6.76
C ASP A 168 -6.69 19.57 6.79
N LEU A 169 -6.43 18.33 6.35
CA LEU A 169 -7.20 17.17 6.79
C LEU A 169 -6.60 16.71 8.12
N GLU A 170 -6.84 17.51 9.16
CA GLU A 170 -6.71 17.04 10.53
C GLU A 170 -7.70 15.90 10.77
N GLU A 171 -7.14 14.75 11.17
CA GLU A 171 -7.77 13.75 12.03
C GLU A 171 -9.02 13.03 11.53
N TYR A 172 -8.80 11.86 10.91
CA TYR A 172 -9.40 10.59 11.36
C TYR A 172 -8.51 9.43 10.92
N ARG A 173 -7.30 9.30 11.49
CA ARG A 173 -6.68 7.97 11.57
C ARG A 173 -7.32 7.27 12.75
N ASP A 174 -8.48 6.67 12.52
CA ASP A 174 -8.89 5.56 13.36
C ASP A 174 -7.76 4.53 13.26
N TYR A 175 -7.10 4.24 14.38
CA TYR A 175 -5.99 3.27 14.43
C TYR A 175 -6.44 1.84 14.06
N SER A 176 -7.76 1.64 13.90
CA SER A 176 -8.38 0.45 13.28
C SER A 176 -8.10 0.33 11.78
N SER A 177 -7.85 1.46 11.10
CA SER A 177 -7.80 1.54 9.64
C SER A 177 -6.37 1.49 9.11
N HIS A 178 -6.11 0.58 8.18
CA HIS A 178 -4.86 0.55 7.41
C HIS A 178 -5.15 0.90 5.96
N GLY A 179 -4.47 1.95 5.47
CA GLY A 179 -4.56 2.36 4.08
C GLY A 179 -3.87 1.35 3.15
N LEU A 180 -4.57 0.94 2.10
CA LEU A 180 -4.02 0.22 0.96
C LEU A 180 -3.65 1.24 -0.12
N ASP A 181 -2.36 1.37 -0.44
CA ASP A 181 -1.92 2.22 -1.54
C ASP A 181 -2.25 1.55 -2.88
N CYS A 182 -3.30 2.05 -3.53
CA CYS A 182 -3.77 1.60 -4.84
C CYS A 182 -3.64 2.71 -5.90
N ASN A 183 -2.76 3.71 -5.67
CA ASN A 183 -2.57 4.89 -6.52
C ASN A 183 -2.10 4.61 -7.96
N ARG A 184 -2.01 3.34 -8.37
CA ARG A 184 -1.44 2.90 -9.65
C ARG A 184 -2.49 2.54 -10.71
N CYS A 185 -3.77 2.82 -10.49
CA CYS A 185 -4.84 2.27 -11.35
C CYS A 185 -5.46 3.27 -12.33
N PHE A 186 -4.91 4.47 -12.52
CA PHE A 186 -5.63 5.51 -13.25
C PHE A 186 -5.05 5.78 -14.64
N GLY A 187 -5.91 5.67 -15.64
CA GLY A 187 -5.71 6.30 -16.95
C GLY A 187 -6.60 7.54 -17.06
N ASP A 188 -6.22 8.46 -17.94
CA ASP A 188 -6.86 9.79 -18.09
C ASP A 188 -8.37 9.74 -18.38
N ARG A 189 -8.88 8.60 -18.85
CA ARG A 189 -10.30 8.36 -19.15
C ARG A 189 -11.24 8.63 -17.96
N ILE A 190 -10.79 8.48 -16.71
CA ILE A 190 -11.66 8.71 -15.55
C ILE A 190 -12.07 10.18 -15.40
N TYR A 191 -11.19 11.12 -15.80
CA TYR A 191 -11.48 12.55 -15.74
C TYR A 191 -12.62 12.93 -16.69
N ASP A 192 -12.61 12.38 -17.91
CA ASP A 192 -13.69 12.57 -18.88
C ASP A 192 -15.02 11.99 -18.38
N LEU A 193 -14.98 10.79 -17.76
CA LEU A 193 -16.17 10.14 -17.21
C LEU A 193 -16.80 10.95 -16.07
N LEU A 194 -15.97 11.55 -15.23
CA LEU A 194 -16.42 12.31 -14.06
C LEU A 194 -16.93 13.72 -14.41
N LYS A 195 -16.67 14.23 -15.61
CA LYS A 195 -17.13 15.54 -16.06
C LYS A 195 -18.65 15.70 -15.90
N LYS A 196 -19.43 14.75 -16.42
CA LYS A 196 -20.90 14.85 -16.37
C LYS A 196 -21.47 14.78 -14.94
N PRO A 197 -21.01 13.87 -14.06
CA PRO A 197 -21.37 13.92 -12.63
C PRO A 197 -20.98 15.21 -11.94
N VAL A 198 -19.82 15.79 -12.27
CA VAL A 198 -19.39 17.10 -11.76
C VAL A 198 -20.33 18.21 -12.20
N GLU A 199 -20.70 18.24 -13.48
CA GLU A 199 -21.68 19.21 -14.01
C GLU A 199 -23.02 19.06 -13.27
N TYR A 200 -23.54 17.83 -13.16
CA TYR A 200 -24.79 17.56 -12.46
C TYR A 200 -24.74 17.99 -10.98
N GLN A 201 -23.66 17.67 -10.27
CA GLN A 201 -23.47 18.07 -8.88
C GLN A 201 -23.40 19.59 -8.75
N PHE A 202 -22.67 20.26 -9.65
CA PHE A 202 -22.57 21.71 -9.68
C PHE A 202 -23.94 22.37 -9.90
N TYR A 203 -24.75 21.86 -10.84
CA TYR A 203 -26.14 22.31 -11.04
C TYR A 203 -26.97 22.14 -9.78
N MET A 204 -27.00 20.94 -9.20
CA MET A 204 -27.79 20.61 -8.01
C MET A 204 -27.45 21.51 -6.83
N GLU A 205 -26.18 21.78 -6.61
CA GLU A 205 -25.77 22.64 -5.50
C GLU A 205 -26.12 24.11 -5.75
N CYS A 206 -26.07 24.59 -7.01
CA CYS A 206 -26.32 25.99 -7.38
C CYS A 206 -27.80 26.30 -7.61
N GLU A 207 -28.65 25.27 -7.71
CA GLU A 207 -30.07 25.42 -7.96
C GLU A 207 -30.73 26.30 -6.90
N GLY A 208 -31.43 27.35 -7.34
CA GLY A 208 -32.14 28.27 -6.47
C GLY A 208 -31.28 29.32 -5.77
N THR A 209 -29.95 29.26 -5.86
CA THR A 209 -29.06 30.29 -5.30
C THR A 209 -28.45 31.20 -6.36
N ILE A 210 -28.14 30.66 -7.53
CA ILE A 210 -27.53 31.36 -8.68
C ILE A 210 -28.45 31.24 -9.91
N PRO A 211 -28.57 32.28 -10.76
CA PRO A 211 -29.35 32.19 -12.00
C PRO A 211 -28.89 31.03 -12.89
N LYS A 212 -29.83 30.27 -13.44
CA LYS A 212 -29.52 29.09 -14.28
C LYS A 212 -28.66 29.45 -15.48
N GLU A 213 -28.96 30.58 -16.13
CA GLU A 213 -28.22 31.07 -17.29
C GLU A 213 -26.76 31.39 -16.94
N MET A 214 -26.50 31.81 -15.69
CA MET A 214 -25.14 32.02 -15.21
C MET A 214 -24.44 30.68 -15.02
N ILE A 215 -25.10 29.69 -14.40
CA ILE A 215 -24.56 28.32 -14.24
C ILE A 215 -24.20 27.73 -15.60
N ASP A 216 -25.09 27.84 -16.59
CA ASP A 216 -24.89 27.36 -17.96
C ASP A 216 -23.67 28.00 -18.64
N ARG A 217 -23.28 29.24 -18.27
CA ARG A 217 -22.05 29.89 -18.76
C ARG A 217 -20.78 29.38 -18.10
N TYR A 218 -20.85 28.86 -16.86
CA TYR A 218 -19.69 28.32 -16.14
C TYR A 218 -19.41 26.85 -16.46
N VAL A 219 -20.47 26.07 -16.69
CA VAL A 219 -20.39 24.62 -16.93
C VAL A 219 -19.38 24.21 -18.01
N PRO A 220 -19.26 24.91 -19.16
CA PRO A 220 -18.26 24.58 -20.18
C PRO A 220 -16.80 24.64 -19.70
N TYR A 221 -16.53 25.44 -18.66
CA TYR A 221 -15.21 25.65 -18.07
C TYR A 221 -14.92 24.72 -16.89
N LEU A 222 -15.87 23.87 -16.48
CA LEU A 222 -15.64 22.87 -15.44
C LEU A 222 -14.59 21.86 -15.90
N SER A 223 -13.60 21.64 -15.05
CA SER A 223 -12.51 20.69 -15.24
C SER A 223 -12.32 19.85 -13.98
N VAL A 224 -11.99 18.57 -14.16
CA VAL A 224 -11.66 17.68 -13.04
C VAL A 224 -10.16 17.77 -12.81
N ASP A 225 -9.76 18.30 -11.65
CA ASP A 225 -8.36 18.60 -11.34
C ASP A 225 -7.63 17.37 -10.81
N ASP A 226 -8.25 16.62 -9.88
CA ASP A 226 -7.66 15.43 -9.27
C ASP A 226 -8.75 14.50 -8.73
N VAL A 227 -8.43 13.22 -8.57
CA VAL A 227 -9.34 12.22 -8.00
C VAL A 227 -8.57 11.36 -7.00
N PRO A 228 -8.22 11.88 -5.81
CA PRO A 228 -7.60 11.08 -4.77
C PRO A 228 -8.50 9.93 -4.35
N VAL A 229 -8.01 8.71 -4.57
CA VAL A 229 -8.64 7.47 -4.10
C VAL A 229 -7.90 6.94 -2.87
N VAL A 230 -8.66 6.53 -1.86
CA VAL A 230 -8.17 5.92 -0.62
C VAL A 230 -8.93 4.62 -0.37
N ASN A 231 -8.17 3.53 -0.25
CA ASN A 231 -8.71 2.25 0.19
C ASN A 231 -8.28 2.03 1.64
N HIS A 232 -9.21 1.59 2.49
CA HIS A 232 -8.93 1.32 3.89
C HIS A 232 -9.49 -0.04 4.30
N ILE A 233 -8.74 -0.77 5.12
CA ILE A 233 -9.23 -1.98 5.79
C ILE A 233 -9.43 -1.65 7.26
N SER A 234 -10.61 -1.97 7.78
CA SER A 234 -10.96 -1.84 9.20
C SER A 234 -11.42 -3.20 9.76
N PHE A 235 -11.32 -3.35 11.08
CA PHE A 235 -11.72 -4.57 11.78
C PHE A 235 -12.78 -4.25 12.82
N ASN A 236 -13.90 -4.95 12.75
CA ASN A 236 -14.90 -4.93 13.80
C ASN A 236 -14.67 -6.11 14.74
N ASP A 237 -13.98 -5.86 15.86
CA ASP A 237 -13.64 -6.91 16.82
C ASP A 237 -14.88 -7.53 17.50
N GLU A 238 -15.96 -6.77 17.67
CA GLU A 238 -17.21 -7.28 18.30
C GLU A 238 -17.91 -8.32 17.41
N LYS A 239 -17.90 -8.10 16.09
CA LYS A 239 -18.53 -8.99 15.11
C LYS A 239 -17.56 -10.01 14.52
N GLY A 240 -16.27 -9.85 14.75
CA GLY A 240 -15.23 -10.67 14.11
C GLY A 240 -15.14 -10.43 12.59
N GLU A 241 -15.60 -9.27 12.11
CA GLU A 241 -15.69 -8.94 10.68
C GLU A 241 -14.51 -8.06 10.25
N THR A 242 -14.05 -8.26 9.01
CA THR A 242 -13.09 -7.35 8.36
C THR A 242 -13.81 -6.63 7.25
N THR A 243 -13.70 -5.30 7.20
CA THR A 243 -14.36 -4.46 6.21
C THR A 243 -13.30 -3.83 5.32
N LEU A 244 -13.54 -3.87 4.01
CA LEU A 244 -12.79 -3.09 3.02
C LEU A 244 -13.68 -1.92 2.59
N GLY A 245 -13.17 -0.71 2.78
CA GLY A 245 -13.78 0.52 2.27
C GLY A 245 -12.92 1.13 1.18
N ILE A 246 -13.59 1.68 0.17
CA ILE A 246 -12.99 2.41 -0.94
C ILE A 246 -13.69 3.76 -1.01
N SER A 247 -12.89 4.83 -1.01
CA SER A 247 -13.32 6.21 -1.07
C SER A 247 -12.60 6.90 -2.20
N ALA A 248 -13.32 7.57 -3.09
CA ALA A 248 -12.76 8.47 -4.07
C ALA A 248 -13.31 9.87 -3.84
N THR A 249 -12.43 10.84 -3.62
CA THR A 249 -12.82 12.25 -3.61
C THR A 249 -12.52 12.84 -4.97
N VAL A 250 -13.52 13.39 -5.63
CA VAL A 250 -13.37 14.12 -6.90
C VAL A 250 -13.09 15.57 -6.57
N ILE A 251 -11.98 16.10 -7.05
CA ILE A 251 -11.59 17.50 -6.94
C ILE A 251 -11.80 18.13 -8.31
N PHE A 252 -12.58 19.20 -8.37
CA PHE A 252 -12.88 19.89 -9.61
C PHE A 252 -12.87 21.41 -9.42
N GLY A 253 -12.66 22.11 -10.52
CA GLY A 253 -12.55 23.56 -10.56
C GLY A 253 -12.95 24.11 -11.92
N PHE A 254 -12.54 25.34 -12.19
CA PHE A 254 -12.79 26.01 -13.46
C PHE A 254 -11.48 26.39 -14.15
N GLU A 255 -11.35 26.04 -15.42
CA GLU A 255 -10.22 26.40 -16.28
C GLU A 255 -10.65 27.44 -17.30
N PHE A 256 -10.02 28.62 -17.25
CA PHE A 256 -10.30 29.73 -18.17
C PHE A 256 -9.06 30.11 -18.96
N GLU A 257 -9.20 30.33 -20.27
CA GLU A 257 -8.12 30.90 -21.09
C GLU A 257 -7.91 32.40 -20.79
N ASP A 258 -9.01 33.15 -20.64
CA ASP A 258 -9.02 34.57 -20.26
C ASP A 258 -10.13 34.84 -19.23
N TYR A 259 -9.76 34.73 -17.96
CA TYR A 259 -10.69 34.91 -16.85
C TYR A 259 -11.23 36.34 -16.73
N GLU A 260 -10.40 37.35 -17.00
CA GLU A 260 -10.80 38.76 -16.84
C GLU A 260 -11.90 39.14 -17.84
N THR A 261 -11.77 38.67 -19.08
CA THR A 261 -12.79 38.86 -20.11
C THR A 261 -14.08 38.13 -19.72
N PHE A 262 -13.99 36.86 -19.30
CA PHE A 262 -15.16 36.09 -18.86
C PHE A 262 -15.88 36.74 -17.67
N GLU A 263 -15.15 37.17 -16.64
CA GLU A 263 -15.73 37.84 -15.47
C GLU A 263 -16.42 39.15 -15.87
N THR A 264 -15.81 39.93 -16.76
CA THR A 264 -16.41 41.18 -17.26
C THR A 264 -17.74 40.94 -17.97
N GLU A 265 -17.83 39.89 -18.80
CA GLU A 265 -19.08 39.52 -19.49
C GLU A 265 -20.15 39.04 -18.50
N ILE A 266 -19.78 38.22 -17.51
CA ILE A 266 -20.71 37.76 -16.47
C ILE A 266 -21.25 38.94 -15.65
N ILE A 267 -20.40 39.90 -15.27
CA ILE A 267 -20.81 41.10 -14.53
C ILE A 267 -21.74 41.97 -15.39
N ALA A 268 -21.47 42.08 -16.69
CA ALA A 268 -22.32 42.85 -17.61
C ALA A 268 -23.73 42.25 -17.72
N ASP A 269 -23.85 40.93 -17.76
CA ASP A 269 -25.12 40.24 -17.96
C ASP A 269 -25.92 40.06 -16.67
N PHE A 270 -25.25 39.78 -15.54
CA PHE A 270 -25.89 39.39 -14.27
C PHE A 270 -25.69 40.38 -13.13
N GLY A 271 -24.79 41.36 -13.29
CA GLY A 271 -24.44 42.34 -12.28
C GLY A 271 -23.38 41.85 -11.29
N ALA A 272 -22.63 42.82 -10.74
CA ALA A 272 -21.55 42.54 -9.78
C ALA A 272 -22.04 41.88 -8.48
N GLU A 273 -23.28 42.16 -8.06
CA GLU A 273 -23.88 41.60 -6.84
C GLU A 273 -24.13 40.09 -6.98
N ALA A 274 -24.62 39.64 -8.14
CA ALA A 274 -24.82 38.21 -8.42
C ALA A 274 -23.47 37.46 -8.46
N MET A 275 -22.46 38.08 -9.05
CA MET A 275 -21.09 37.53 -9.10
C MET A 275 -20.46 37.46 -7.70
N GLU A 276 -20.63 38.49 -6.88
CA GLU A 276 -20.16 38.48 -5.49
C GLU A 276 -20.87 37.43 -4.64
N LYS A 277 -22.19 37.25 -4.83
CA LYS A 277 -22.94 36.17 -4.20
C LYS A 277 -22.41 34.80 -4.61
N PHE A 278 -22.16 34.57 -5.90
CA PHE A 278 -21.56 33.35 -6.41
C PHE A 278 -20.24 33.03 -5.70
N TYR A 279 -19.31 33.99 -5.66
CA TYR A 279 -18.02 33.80 -4.98
C TYR A 279 -18.16 33.50 -3.49
N ASN A 280 -19.02 34.24 -2.78
CA ASN A 280 -19.20 34.11 -1.34
C ASN A 280 -19.85 32.77 -0.97
N GLU A 281 -20.89 32.35 -1.71
CA GLU A 281 -21.57 31.06 -1.47
C GLU A 281 -20.67 29.86 -1.80
N ARG A 282 -19.74 30.03 -2.73
CA ARG A 282 -18.86 28.96 -3.22
C ARG A 282 -17.46 28.98 -2.63
N GLY A 283 -17.16 29.93 -1.75
CA GLY A 283 -15.84 30.06 -1.12
C GLY A 283 -14.71 30.33 -2.11
N ILE A 284 -15.01 30.95 -3.26
CA ILE A 284 -14.03 31.23 -4.31
C ILE A 284 -13.23 32.47 -3.94
N GLY A 285 -11.92 32.33 -3.74
CA GLY A 285 -11.03 33.46 -3.49
C GLY A 285 -10.85 34.34 -4.73
N LYS A 286 -11.04 35.66 -4.59
CA LYS A 286 -10.70 36.63 -5.63
C LYS A 286 -9.16 36.70 -5.81
N GLY A 287 -8.65 36.36 -7.00
CA GLY A 287 -7.29 36.72 -7.44
C GLY A 287 -6.16 35.70 -7.18
N GLY A 288 -6.20 34.53 -7.81
CA GLY A 288 -5.04 33.63 -7.94
C GLY A 288 -4.20 33.94 -9.18
N ALA A 289 -2.87 33.94 -9.07
CA ALA A 289 -1.91 34.29 -10.14
C ALA A 289 -1.69 33.20 -11.23
N TYR A 290 -2.53 32.16 -11.25
CA TYR A 290 -2.65 31.22 -12.35
C TYR A 290 -4.09 31.34 -12.84
N GLY A 291 -4.32 31.35 -14.16
CA GLY A 291 -5.63 31.58 -14.81
C GLY A 291 -6.72 30.52 -14.56
N GLY A 292 -6.84 30.01 -13.34
CA GLY A 292 -7.98 29.24 -12.86
C GLY A 292 -8.42 29.82 -11.52
N LEU A 293 -9.71 30.11 -11.37
CA LEU A 293 -10.29 30.38 -10.05
C LEU A 293 -10.02 29.16 -9.16
N GLY A 294 -9.22 29.35 -8.11
CA GLY A 294 -8.82 28.29 -7.18
C GLY A 294 -9.93 27.83 -6.22
N ALA A 295 -11.19 27.77 -6.65
CA ALA A 295 -12.22 27.07 -5.91
C ALA A 295 -12.19 25.59 -6.30
N HIS A 296 -11.57 24.80 -5.43
CA HIS A 296 -11.56 23.34 -5.53
C HIS A 296 -12.82 22.86 -4.83
N PHE A 297 -13.79 22.40 -5.60
CA PHE A 297 -14.97 21.73 -5.08
C PHE A 297 -14.68 20.25 -4.91
N THR A 298 -15.36 19.62 -3.94
CA THR A 298 -15.17 18.20 -3.68
C THR A 298 -16.49 17.48 -3.45
N PHE A 299 -16.66 16.33 -4.08
CA PHE A 299 -17.63 15.33 -3.65
C PHE A 299 -17.01 13.93 -3.63
N GLY A 300 -17.62 13.03 -2.86
CA GLY A 300 -17.08 11.71 -2.58
C GLY A 300 -17.95 10.60 -3.16
N TYR A 301 -17.29 9.55 -3.64
CA TYR A 301 -17.88 8.23 -3.84
C TYR A 301 -17.30 7.27 -2.82
N ASP A 302 -18.15 6.76 -1.94
CA ASP A 302 -17.75 5.87 -0.87
C ASP A 302 -18.57 4.59 -0.89
N PHE A 303 -17.91 3.44 -0.79
CA PHE A 303 -18.57 2.19 -0.43
C PHE A 303 -17.69 1.35 0.47
N SER A 304 -18.33 0.51 1.27
CA SER A 304 -17.66 -0.45 2.14
C SER A 304 -18.44 -1.74 2.22
N GLY A 305 -17.73 -2.84 2.47
CA GLY A 305 -18.31 -4.16 2.62
C GLY A 305 -17.36 -5.15 3.29
N ILE A 306 -17.93 -6.28 3.73
CA ILE A 306 -17.19 -7.34 4.41
C ILE A 306 -16.26 -8.04 3.42
N ILE A 307 -14.98 -8.15 3.76
CA ILE A 307 -13.99 -8.94 3.03
C ILE A 307 -13.64 -10.21 3.80
N SER A 308 -13.61 -11.34 3.12
CA SER A 308 -13.23 -12.63 3.69
C SER A 308 -12.33 -13.43 2.76
N VAL A 309 -11.59 -14.38 3.31
CA VAL A 309 -10.68 -15.26 2.55
C VAL A 309 -10.92 -16.71 2.98
N ASP A 310 -11.12 -17.60 2.01
CA ASP A 310 -11.34 -19.02 2.29
C ASP A 310 -10.02 -19.81 2.45
N ALA A 311 -10.14 -21.10 2.77
CA ALA A 311 -9.00 -22.00 2.93
C ALA A 311 -8.17 -22.20 1.64
N ALA A 312 -8.75 -21.92 0.47
CA ALA A 312 -8.08 -21.96 -0.83
C ALA A 312 -7.46 -20.59 -1.21
N ASN A 313 -7.46 -19.61 -0.30
CA ASN A 313 -7.04 -18.23 -0.53
C ASN A 313 -7.87 -17.46 -1.58
N LYS A 314 -9.11 -17.89 -1.84
CA LYS A 314 -10.04 -17.06 -2.62
C LYS A 314 -10.57 -15.92 -1.76
N VAL A 315 -10.69 -14.76 -2.35
CA VAL A 315 -11.10 -13.53 -1.66
C VAL A 315 -12.54 -13.21 -2.04
N TYR A 316 -13.37 -12.98 -1.04
CA TYR A 316 -14.78 -12.65 -1.21
C TYR A 316 -15.04 -11.26 -0.67
N PHE A 317 -15.96 -10.55 -1.31
CA PHE A 317 -16.49 -9.29 -0.82
C PHE A 317 -18.01 -9.38 -0.81
N GLU A 318 -18.61 -9.14 0.36
CA GLU A 318 -20.05 -9.37 0.59
C GLU A 318 -20.51 -10.78 0.17
N ASN A 319 -19.68 -11.78 0.47
CA ASN A 319 -19.87 -13.18 0.10
C ASN A 319 -19.84 -13.49 -1.42
N ILE A 320 -19.38 -12.54 -2.24
CA ILE A 320 -19.18 -12.73 -3.68
C ILE A 320 -17.69 -12.93 -3.95
N ASP A 321 -17.32 -14.04 -4.60
CA ASP A 321 -15.92 -14.33 -4.99
C ASP A 321 -15.44 -13.22 -5.95
N ILE A 322 -14.34 -12.54 -5.60
CA ILE A 322 -13.77 -11.45 -6.40
C ILE A 322 -12.97 -12.04 -7.56
N ASN A 323 -13.62 -12.16 -8.71
CA ASN A 323 -13.00 -12.61 -9.95
C ASN A 323 -13.81 -12.14 -11.17
N GLU A 324 -13.20 -12.30 -12.35
CA GLU A 324 -13.78 -11.81 -13.61
C GLU A 324 -15.13 -12.43 -13.98
N HIS A 325 -15.45 -13.65 -13.51
CA HIS A 325 -16.74 -14.27 -13.77
C HIS A 325 -17.87 -13.58 -12.98
N ASN A 326 -17.54 -12.99 -11.83
CA ASN A 326 -18.49 -12.28 -10.97
C ASN A 326 -18.42 -10.75 -11.13
N ARG A 327 -17.63 -10.25 -12.10
CA ARG A 327 -17.45 -8.81 -12.35
C ARG A 327 -18.77 -8.06 -12.43
N ALA A 328 -19.67 -8.47 -13.31
CA ALA A 328 -20.97 -7.80 -13.49
C ALA A 328 -21.84 -7.77 -12.21
N ILE A 329 -21.75 -8.81 -11.37
CA ILE A 329 -22.50 -8.86 -10.10
C ILE A 329 -21.93 -7.84 -9.11
N LEU A 330 -20.60 -7.75 -9.00
CA LEU A 330 -19.93 -6.80 -8.14
C LEU A 330 -20.10 -5.36 -8.64
N GLU A 331 -20.03 -5.13 -9.95
CA GLU A 331 -20.28 -3.82 -10.56
C GLU A 331 -21.70 -3.33 -10.27
N ALA A 332 -22.72 -4.19 -10.45
CA ALA A 332 -24.10 -3.85 -10.11
C ALA A 332 -24.28 -3.59 -8.60
N TRP A 333 -23.58 -4.32 -7.74
CA TRP A 333 -23.59 -4.07 -6.30
C TRP A 333 -22.95 -2.72 -5.96
N ILE A 334 -21.81 -2.39 -6.57
CA ILE A 334 -21.11 -1.12 -6.38
C ILE A 334 -21.99 0.03 -6.88
N PHE A 335 -22.60 -0.12 -8.07
CA PHE A 335 -23.54 0.84 -8.63
C PHE A 335 -24.66 1.17 -7.64
N LYS A 336 -25.26 0.13 -7.05
CA LYS A 336 -26.31 0.31 -6.05
C LYS A 336 -25.82 1.05 -4.81
N LYS A 337 -24.58 0.81 -4.38
CA LYS A 337 -24.00 1.52 -3.23
C LYS A 337 -23.73 2.98 -3.51
N ILE A 338 -23.18 3.31 -4.69
CA ILE A 338 -22.82 4.70 -5.02
C ILE A 338 -24.05 5.54 -5.41
N THR A 339 -25.07 4.95 -6.04
CA THR A 339 -26.24 5.69 -6.53
C THR A 339 -27.48 5.56 -5.64
N GLY A 340 -27.55 4.53 -4.79
CA GLY A 340 -28.75 4.17 -4.03
C GLY A 340 -29.85 3.51 -4.86
N LYS A 341 -29.62 3.25 -6.17
CA LYS A 341 -30.60 2.69 -7.10
C LYS A 341 -30.19 1.29 -7.56
N ASP A 342 -31.18 0.43 -7.84
CA ASP A 342 -30.90 -0.80 -8.56
C ASP A 342 -30.52 -0.47 -10.01
N TYR A 343 -29.55 -1.20 -10.56
CA TYR A 343 -29.19 -1.03 -11.96
C TYR A 343 -30.31 -1.58 -12.85
N GLU A 344 -30.87 -0.72 -13.70
CA GLU A 344 -31.82 -1.09 -14.74
C GLU A 344 -31.10 -1.25 -16.08
N ASP A 345 -31.54 -2.21 -16.90
CA ASP A 345 -30.96 -2.40 -18.23
C ASP A 345 -31.16 -1.11 -19.06
N PRO A 346 -30.08 -0.49 -19.57
CA PRO A 346 -30.16 0.75 -20.35
C PRO A 346 -31.03 0.61 -21.60
N ASN A 347 -31.26 -0.60 -22.10
CA ASN A 347 -32.21 -0.86 -23.19
C ASN A 347 -33.63 -0.40 -22.86
N ILE A 348 -34.04 -0.45 -21.58
CA ILE A 348 -35.36 0.02 -21.13
C ILE A 348 -35.50 1.52 -21.38
N HIS A 349 -34.48 2.31 -21.05
CA HIS A 349 -34.50 3.75 -21.29
C HIS A 349 -34.38 4.10 -22.77
N VAL A 350 -33.65 3.31 -23.56
CA VAL A 350 -33.54 3.52 -25.01
C VAL A 350 -34.90 3.42 -25.69
N ASP A 351 -35.72 2.44 -25.31
CA ASP A 351 -37.06 2.29 -25.89
C ASP A 351 -38.02 3.39 -25.40
N GLN A 352 -37.92 3.82 -24.13
CA GLN A 352 -38.66 4.98 -23.63
C GLN A 352 -38.31 6.29 -24.36
N VAL A 353 -37.03 6.50 -24.71
CA VAL A 353 -36.60 7.65 -25.51
C VAL A 353 -37.22 7.60 -26.91
N LYS A 354 -37.20 6.43 -27.57
CA LYS A 354 -37.82 6.28 -28.90
C LYS A 354 -39.31 6.56 -28.84
N ASP A 355 -40.01 5.99 -27.87
CA ASP A 355 -41.46 6.19 -27.70
C ASP A 355 -41.80 7.67 -27.48
N ALA A 356 -41.01 8.39 -26.66
CA ALA A 356 -41.20 9.83 -26.45
C ALA A 356 -40.96 10.65 -27.73
N ILE A 357 -39.92 10.31 -28.51
CA ILE A 357 -39.66 10.94 -29.81
C ILE A 357 -40.80 10.66 -30.80
N GLU A 358 -41.29 9.43 -30.87
CA GLU A 358 -42.41 9.04 -31.74
C GLU A 358 -43.72 9.75 -31.37
N GLN A 359 -43.90 10.05 -30.08
CA GLN A 359 -45.03 10.83 -29.56
C GLN A 359 -44.83 12.36 -29.71
N GLY A 360 -43.66 12.82 -30.17
CA GLY A 360 -43.32 14.23 -30.31
C GLY A 360 -43.05 14.94 -28.98
N ASP A 361 -42.85 14.20 -27.88
CA ASP A 361 -42.52 14.72 -26.55
C ASP A 361 -40.99 14.81 -26.39
N TYR A 362 -40.40 15.81 -27.04
CA TYR A 362 -38.95 16.02 -27.03
C TYR A 362 -38.40 16.38 -25.65
N ASP A 363 -39.21 17.04 -24.80
CA ASP A 363 -38.82 17.39 -23.44
C ASP A 363 -38.68 16.14 -22.56
N MET A 364 -39.62 15.20 -22.69
CA MET A 364 -39.54 13.90 -22.01
C MET A 364 -38.37 13.07 -22.57
N ALA A 365 -38.19 13.04 -23.88
CA ALA A 365 -37.07 12.34 -24.51
C ALA A 365 -35.71 12.86 -24.01
N ALA A 366 -35.56 14.18 -23.88
CA ALA A 366 -34.35 14.81 -23.34
C ALA A 366 -34.09 14.40 -21.89
N LYS A 367 -35.12 14.44 -21.02
CA LYS A 367 -35.02 14.03 -19.61
C LYS A 367 -34.62 12.56 -19.46
N ILE A 368 -35.23 11.66 -20.21
CA ILE A 368 -34.88 10.23 -20.15
C ILE A 368 -33.44 10.02 -20.65
N ASN A 369 -33.04 10.73 -21.71
CA ASN A 369 -31.69 10.62 -22.24
C ASN A 369 -30.62 11.13 -21.24
N GLU A 370 -30.92 12.18 -20.46
CA GLU A 370 -30.05 12.63 -19.38
C GLU A 370 -29.86 11.56 -18.30
N VAL A 371 -30.97 10.93 -17.85
CA VAL A 371 -30.95 9.83 -16.87
C VAL A 371 -30.14 8.65 -17.39
N LEU A 372 -30.43 8.19 -18.62
CA LEU A 372 -29.71 7.09 -19.27
C LEU A 372 -28.20 7.35 -19.30
N ALA A 373 -27.80 8.55 -19.71
CA ALA A 373 -26.38 8.87 -19.81
C ALA A 373 -25.71 9.01 -18.42
N MET A 374 -26.43 9.44 -17.37
CA MET A 374 -25.90 9.39 -16.00
C MET A 374 -25.74 7.95 -15.49
N ASP A 375 -26.71 7.08 -15.74
CA ASP A 375 -26.63 5.67 -15.33
C ASP A 375 -25.51 4.93 -16.07
N GLN A 376 -25.30 5.23 -17.36
CA GLN A 376 -24.14 4.75 -18.11
C GLN A 376 -22.82 5.21 -17.50
N THR A 377 -22.72 6.49 -17.11
CA THR A 377 -21.53 6.99 -16.41
C THR A 377 -21.29 6.28 -15.08
N TYR A 378 -22.33 6.12 -14.26
CA TYR A 378 -22.19 5.43 -12.97
C TYR A 378 -21.84 3.95 -13.11
N MET A 379 -22.26 3.29 -14.19
CA MET A 379 -21.79 1.96 -14.54
C MET A 379 -20.28 1.93 -14.80
N GLU A 380 -19.77 2.88 -15.58
CA GLU A 380 -18.33 2.96 -15.83
C GLU A 380 -17.53 3.27 -14.56
N ILE A 381 -18.04 4.16 -13.70
CA ILE A 381 -17.48 4.43 -12.36
C ILE A 381 -17.51 3.16 -11.49
N SER A 382 -18.57 2.36 -11.58
CA SER A 382 -18.69 1.10 -10.83
C SER A 382 -17.71 0.04 -11.33
N SER A 383 -17.51 -0.06 -12.64
CA SER A 383 -16.46 -0.89 -13.26
C SER A 383 -15.07 -0.45 -12.79
N TRP A 384 -14.82 0.87 -12.75
CA TRP A 384 -13.57 1.42 -12.25
C TRP A 384 -13.34 1.04 -10.78
N PHE A 385 -14.36 1.14 -9.93
CA PHE A 385 -14.28 0.70 -8.54
C PHE A 385 -14.12 -0.82 -8.39
N TYR A 386 -14.71 -1.62 -9.28
CA TYR A 386 -14.46 -3.05 -9.33
C TYR A 386 -12.98 -3.33 -9.61
N ASP A 387 -12.35 -2.64 -10.57
CA ASP A 387 -10.93 -2.84 -10.87
C ASP A 387 -10.05 -2.49 -9.64
N ILE A 388 -10.41 -1.43 -8.90
CA ILE A 388 -9.75 -1.07 -7.63
C ILE A 388 -9.93 -2.17 -6.58
N LEU A 389 -11.15 -2.69 -6.43
CA LEU A 389 -11.48 -3.78 -5.51
C LEU A 389 -10.70 -5.05 -5.86
N PHE A 390 -10.70 -5.44 -7.14
CA PHE A 390 -10.00 -6.59 -7.67
C PHE A 390 -8.49 -6.49 -7.41
N ASP A 391 -7.89 -5.34 -7.69
CA ASP A 391 -6.46 -5.11 -7.45
C ASP A 391 -6.10 -5.05 -5.96
N SER A 392 -7.07 -4.68 -5.11
CA SER A 392 -6.94 -4.73 -3.66
C SER A 392 -6.80 -6.16 -3.12
N THR A 393 -7.25 -7.18 -3.84
CA THR A 393 -7.16 -8.59 -3.43
C THR A 393 -5.85 -9.30 -3.80
N LYS A 394 -5.04 -8.71 -4.68
CA LYS A 394 -3.78 -9.31 -5.14
C LYS A 394 -2.78 -9.42 -3.99
N SER A 395 -1.85 -10.39 -4.08
CA SER A 395 -0.75 -10.58 -3.11
C SER A 395 -0.06 -9.24 -2.81
N LYS A 396 0.11 -8.93 -1.52
CA LYS A 396 0.67 -7.65 -1.09
C LYS A 396 2.12 -7.81 -0.64
N VAL A 397 2.91 -6.76 -0.84
CA VAL A 397 4.32 -6.73 -0.45
C VAL A 397 4.49 -5.82 0.74
N VAL A 398 5.03 -6.34 1.83
CA VAL A 398 5.43 -5.55 3.00
C VAL A 398 6.95 -5.41 2.99
N THR A 399 7.43 -4.18 3.11
CA THR A 399 8.87 -3.87 3.14
C THR A 399 9.27 -3.43 4.54
N PHE A 400 10.39 -3.95 5.04
CA PHE A 400 10.98 -3.59 6.32
C PHE A 400 12.49 -3.50 6.22
N ILE A 401 13.11 -2.75 7.14
CA ILE A 401 14.58 -2.60 7.18
C ILE A 401 15.15 -3.59 8.20
N ILE A 402 16.25 -4.26 7.88
CA ILE A 402 16.93 -5.24 8.72
C ILE A 402 18.44 -4.94 8.81
N PRO A 403 19.06 -5.09 10.00
CA PRO A 403 20.51 -5.09 10.13
C PRO A 403 21.14 -6.25 9.35
N PRO A 404 22.26 -6.03 8.64
CA PRO A 404 22.94 -7.08 7.88
C PRO A 404 23.20 -8.36 8.67
N VAL A 405 23.58 -8.25 9.95
CA VAL A 405 23.86 -9.42 10.79
C VAL A 405 22.61 -10.27 11.07
N LEU A 406 21.43 -9.65 11.16
CA LEU A 406 20.17 -10.37 11.38
C LEU A 406 19.69 -11.10 10.11
N LEU A 407 20.22 -10.77 8.92
CA LEU A 407 19.92 -11.55 7.71
C LEU A 407 20.37 -13.01 7.87
N GLY A 408 21.55 -13.25 8.45
CA GLY A 408 22.02 -14.61 8.71
C GLY A 408 21.11 -15.38 9.66
N LEU A 409 20.58 -14.70 10.68
CA LEU A 409 19.61 -15.29 11.63
C LEU A 409 18.28 -15.58 10.94
N LEU A 410 17.80 -14.69 10.08
CA LEU A 410 16.60 -14.91 9.28
C LEU A 410 16.76 -16.08 8.30
N GLU A 411 17.93 -16.22 7.67
CA GLU A 411 18.23 -17.35 6.79
C GLU A 411 18.24 -18.69 7.55
N LEU A 412 18.83 -18.72 8.75
CA LEU A 412 18.79 -19.89 9.63
C LEU A 412 17.36 -20.20 10.06
N ALA A 413 16.58 -19.18 10.45
CA ALA A 413 15.21 -19.33 10.92
C ALA A 413 14.29 -19.92 9.85
N LYS A 414 14.43 -19.51 8.58
CA LYS A 414 13.58 -20.03 7.50
C LYS A 414 13.99 -21.43 7.04
N GLY A 415 15.24 -21.83 7.26
CA GLY A 415 15.71 -23.18 6.94
C GLY A 415 15.48 -23.58 5.48
N GLY A 416 15.66 -22.63 4.55
CA GLY A 416 15.40 -22.82 3.11
C GLY A 416 13.97 -22.55 2.63
N ARG A 417 13.01 -22.28 3.55
CA ARG A 417 11.64 -21.85 3.22
C ARG A 417 11.58 -20.37 2.79
N ARG A 418 10.40 -19.90 2.38
CA ARG A 418 10.17 -18.46 2.13
C ARG A 418 9.95 -17.72 3.45
N VAL A 419 10.27 -16.43 3.49
CA VAL A 419 9.99 -15.59 4.68
C VAL A 419 8.48 -15.47 4.92
N SER A 420 7.65 -15.50 3.88
CA SER A 420 6.19 -15.55 4.00
C SER A 420 5.72 -16.74 4.83
N ASP A 421 6.35 -17.91 4.65
CA ASP A 421 5.97 -19.14 5.35
C ASP A 421 6.24 -19.01 6.86
N LEU A 422 7.32 -18.30 7.24
CA LEU A 422 7.60 -17.96 8.63
C LEU A 422 6.61 -16.94 9.21
N VAL A 423 6.24 -15.94 8.43
CA VAL A 423 5.24 -14.94 8.87
C VAL A 423 3.93 -15.65 9.16
N ASP A 424 3.47 -16.52 8.27
CA ASP A 424 2.22 -17.28 8.45
C ASP A 424 2.28 -18.18 9.69
N GLU A 425 3.37 -18.93 9.89
CA GLU A 425 3.57 -19.84 11.03
C GLU A 425 3.55 -19.09 12.37
N TYR A 426 4.24 -17.94 12.46
CA TYR A 426 4.42 -17.23 13.72
C TYR A 426 3.36 -16.16 14.00
N LEU A 427 2.54 -15.80 13.01
CA LEU A 427 1.40 -14.91 13.17
C LEU A 427 0.23 -15.57 13.89
N GLU A 428 0.11 -16.91 13.86
CA GLU A 428 -0.92 -17.64 14.62
C GLU A 428 -0.62 -17.75 16.11
N VAL A 429 0.64 -17.47 16.51
CA VAL A 429 1.14 -17.56 17.89
C VAL A 429 1.30 -16.18 18.53
N ALA A 430 1.29 -15.12 17.72
CA ALA A 430 1.52 -13.73 18.12
C ALA A 430 0.22 -12.97 18.35
#